data_AF-A0A3P1XYE8-F1
#
_entry.id   AF-A0A3P1XYE8-F1
#
_cell.length_a   1.000
_cell.length_b   1.000
_cell.length_c   1.000
_cell.angle_alpha   90.00
_cell.angle_beta   90.00
_cell.angle_gamma   90.00
#
_symmetry.space_group_name_H-M   'P 1'
#
loop_
_entity.id
_entity.type
_entity.pdbx_description
1 polymer ?
#
loop_
_entity_poly.entity_id
_entity_poly.type
_entity_poly.pdbx_seq_one_letter_code
_entity_poly.pdbx_strand_id
1 'polypeptide(L)'
;HIQRQAGPDIQGSTDYRYDRLDRLIQASPSLSLQELGLPHEHYSYDAVHNRSASVHQPGPWQYASGNRLTQWGQQQQATSYQYNQSGHITQKTQGGTNTPGSPSTPNASTTSYHYDAAQRLVHIEQNGQTLARYHYDPKGRRIAKTTGQGAQQTTTWYVYAEEGLIAEINEQGQTQKSYGWEPDSPWGTKILWQADHG
;
A
#
# COMPACT_ATOMS: atom_id res chain seq x y z
N HIS A 1 -27.73 16.51 -6.99
CA HIS A 1 -28.19 16.08 -5.66
C HIS A 1 -26.93 15.92 -4.83
N ILE A 2 -26.76 16.66 -3.73
CA ILE A 2 -25.60 16.52 -2.84
C ILE A 2 -26.07 15.61 -1.71
N GLN A 3 -25.60 14.36 -1.67
CA GLN A 3 -25.81 13.50 -0.51
C GLN A 3 -24.84 13.94 0.59
N ARG A 4 -25.35 14.13 1.81
CA ARG A 4 -24.58 14.39 3.03
C ARG A 4 -24.65 13.15 3.89
N GLN A 5 -23.50 12.62 4.26
CA GLN A 5 -23.42 11.62 5.32
C GLN A 5 -22.45 12.17 6.36
N ALA A 6 -22.91 12.28 7.60
CA ALA A 6 -22.07 12.57 8.75
C ALA A 6 -21.94 11.26 9.52
N GLY A 7 -20.73 10.72 9.64
CA GLY A 7 -20.46 9.59 10.53
C GLY A 7 -20.02 10.13 11.89
N PRO A 8 -20.78 9.94 12.98
CA PRO A 8 -20.31 10.29 14.31
C PRO A 8 -19.35 9.22 14.85
N ASP A 9 -18.20 9.64 15.35
CA ASP A 9 -17.36 8.84 16.25
C ASP A 9 -17.03 9.69 17.51
N ILE A 10 -16.63 9.03 18.60
CA ILE A 10 -16.23 9.65 19.88
C ILE A 10 -15.14 10.75 19.77
N GLN A 11 -14.42 10.85 18.65
CA GLN A 11 -13.35 11.80 18.35
C GLN A 11 -13.77 12.95 17.41
N GLY A 12 -14.96 12.89 16.79
CA GLY A 12 -15.46 13.93 15.90
C GLY A 12 -16.39 13.41 14.80
N SER A 13 -16.67 14.27 13.81
CA SER A 13 -17.51 13.93 12.67
C SER A 13 -16.89 14.45 11.38
N THR A 14 -17.10 13.74 10.27
CA THR A 14 -16.69 14.20 8.93
C THR A 14 -17.92 14.37 8.04
N ASP A 15 -18.03 15.54 7.42
CA ASP A 15 -19.04 15.84 6.41
C ASP A 15 -18.56 15.40 5.03
N TYR A 16 -19.30 14.49 4.38
CA TYR A 16 -19.01 14.04 3.03
C TYR A 16 -19.95 14.68 1.99
N ARG A 17 -19.42 14.96 0.79
CA ARG A 17 -20.23 15.35 -0.38
C ARG A 17 -19.87 14.52 -1.59
N TYR A 18 -20.87 14.24 -2.40
CA TYR A 18 -20.75 13.42 -3.60
C TYR A 18 -21.26 14.17 -4.83
N ASP A 19 -20.71 13.84 -6.01
CA ASP A 19 -21.28 14.26 -7.28
C ASP A 19 -22.48 13.38 -7.72
N ARG A 20 -22.99 13.57 -8.94
CA ARG A 20 -24.17 12.83 -9.45
C ARG A 20 -23.90 11.35 -9.74
N LEU A 21 -22.64 10.92 -9.74
CA LEU A 21 -22.23 9.54 -9.94
C LEU A 21 -21.81 8.89 -8.61
N ASP A 22 -22.22 9.49 -7.48
CA ASP A 22 -21.89 9.08 -6.12
C ASP A 22 -20.38 9.01 -5.84
N ARG A 23 -19.59 9.83 -6.54
CA ARG A 23 -18.15 9.96 -6.28
C ARG A 23 -17.90 11.02 -5.22
N LEU A 24 -17.04 10.71 -4.25
CA LEU A 24 -16.67 11.63 -3.16
C LEU A 24 -15.94 12.86 -3.70
N ILE A 25 -16.53 14.04 -3.62
CA ILE A 25 -15.91 15.30 -4.07
C ILE A 25 -15.39 16.16 -2.92
N GLN A 26 -15.79 15.86 -1.68
CA GLN A 26 -15.34 16.60 -0.50
C GLN A 26 -15.45 15.76 0.77
N ALA A 27 -14.41 15.79 1.60
CA ALA A 27 -14.44 15.33 2.99
C ALA A 27 -14.01 16.50 3.90
N SER A 28 -14.89 16.87 4.83
CA SER A 28 -14.70 17.99 5.75
C SER A 28 -14.75 17.47 7.20
N PRO A 29 -13.59 17.11 7.78
CA PRO A 29 -13.52 16.68 9.18
C PRO A 29 -13.84 17.84 10.14
N SER A 30 -14.37 17.52 11.32
CA SER A 30 -14.56 18.47 12.43
C SER A 30 -13.22 19.01 12.93
N LEU A 31 -13.25 20.14 13.65
CA LEU A 31 -12.03 20.75 14.19
C LEU A 31 -11.21 19.78 15.05
N SER A 32 -11.86 18.97 15.89
CA SER A 32 -11.20 17.95 16.71
C SER A 32 -10.38 16.94 15.90
N LEU A 33 -10.88 16.55 14.72
CA LEU A 33 -10.17 15.65 13.81
C LEU A 33 -9.07 16.39 13.03
N GLN A 34 -9.29 17.67 12.71
CA GLN A 34 -8.26 18.51 12.08
C GLN A 34 -7.06 18.76 13.01
N GLU A 35 -7.31 18.92 14.31
CA GLU A 35 -6.25 19.02 15.34
C GLU A 35 -5.41 17.74 15.45
N LEU A 36 -5.98 16.58 15.09
CA LEU A 36 -5.26 15.31 14.92
C LEU A 36 -4.57 15.17 13.56
N GLY A 37 -4.63 16.20 12.72
CA GLY A 37 -3.94 16.27 11.43
C GLY A 37 -4.77 15.81 10.22
N LEU A 38 -6.09 15.58 10.37
CA LEU A 38 -6.93 15.26 9.21
C LEU A 38 -7.23 16.52 8.40
N PRO A 39 -6.82 16.60 7.12
CA PRO A 39 -7.02 17.78 6.30
C PRO A 39 -8.45 17.88 5.76
N HIS A 40 -8.82 19.08 5.31
CA HIS A 40 -9.91 19.21 4.34
C HIS A 40 -9.50 18.60 3.00
N GLU A 41 -10.38 17.80 2.43
CA GLU A 41 -10.14 17.14 1.16
C GLU A 41 -11.19 17.57 0.13
N HIS A 42 -10.73 17.88 -1.07
CA HIS A 42 -11.58 18.15 -2.22
C HIS A 42 -11.02 17.43 -3.43
N TYR A 43 -11.90 16.85 -4.24
CA TYR A 43 -11.53 16.04 -5.39
C TYR A 43 -12.32 16.44 -6.62
N SER A 44 -11.65 16.31 -7.76
CA SER A 44 -12.27 16.36 -9.08
C SER A 44 -11.97 15.07 -9.82
N TYR A 45 -12.83 14.73 -10.77
CA TYR A 45 -12.71 13.51 -11.56
C TYR A 45 -12.91 13.80 -13.04
N ASP A 46 -12.31 12.97 -13.90
CA ASP A 46 -12.61 12.94 -15.33
C ASP A 46 -13.90 12.13 -15.62
N ALA A 47 -14.24 11.99 -16.90
CA ALA A 47 -15.44 11.28 -17.35
C ALA A 47 -15.39 9.75 -17.09
N VAL A 48 -14.20 9.17 -16.97
CA VAL A 48 -13.98 7.74 -16.76
C VAL A 48 -13.61 7.41 -15.30
N HIS A 49 -13.91 8.35 -14.39
CA HIS A 49 -13.81 8.22 -12.93
C HIS A 49 -12.38 8.24 -12.37
N ASN A 50 -11.40 8.67 -13.16
CA ASN A 50 -10.07 8.95 -12.62
C ASN A 50 -10.09 10.27 -11.87
N ARG A 51 -9.32 10.36 -10.79
CA ARG A 51 -9.15 11.61 -10.05
C ARG A 51 -8.32 12.58 -10.88
N SER A 52 -8.84 13.75 -11.21
CA SER A 52 -8.13 14.78 -11.97
C SER A 52 -7.48 15.85 -11.07
N ALA A 53 -7.94 15.98 -9.82
CA ALA A 53 -7.35 16.89 -8.83
C ALA A 53 -7.59 16.43 -7.39
N SER A 54 -6.70 16.84 -6.49
CA SER A 54 -6.89 16.79 -5.04
C SER A 54 -6.29 18.06 -4.41
N VAL A 55 -7.01 18.69 -3.49
CA VAL A 55 -6.47 19.85 -2.74
C VAL A 55 -5.36 19.43 -1.78
N HIS A 56 -5.49 18.27 -1.13
CA HIS A 56 -4.48 17.75 -0.20
C HIS A 56 -3.25 17.18 -0.93
N GLN A 57 -3.44 16.67 -2.15
CA GLN A 57 -2.39 16.14 -3.02
C GLN A 57 -2.33 16.97 -4.32
N PRO A 58 -1.85 18.22 -4.23
CA PRO A 58 -1.92 19.17 -5.34
C PRO A 58 -1.00 18.77 -6.48
N GLY A 59 -1.38 19.16 -7.70
CA GLY A 59 -0.63 18.86 -8.92
C GLY A 59 -1.41 18.03 -9.92
N PRO A 60 -0.90 17.90 -11.15
CA PRO A 60 -1.57 17.13 -12.20
C PRO A 60 -1.64 15.66 -11.81
N TRP A 61 -2.80 15.04 -12.01
CA TRP A 61 -2.98 13.59 -11.96
C TRP A 61 -2.98 13.06 -13.39
N GLN A 62 -2.02 12.20 -13.71
CA GLN A 62 -1.80 11.70 -15.07
C GLN A 62 -2.01 10.19 -15.14
N TYR A 63 -2.64 9.75 -16.22
CA TYR A 63 -3.03 8.37 -16.42
C TYR A 63 -2.60 7.90 -17.82
N ALA A 64 -2.15 6.66 -17.91
CA ALA A 64 -1.99 5.95 -19.17
C ALA A 64 -3.28 5.23 -19.58
N SER A 65 -3.24 4.51 -20.70
CA SER A 65 -4.32 3.61 -21.15
C SER A 65 -4.78 2.67 -20.03
N GLY A 66 -6.09 2.42 -19.94
CA GLY A 66 -6.67 1.56 -18.91
C GLY A 66 -6.70 2.21 -17.52
N ASN A 67 -6.79 3.55 -17.44
CA ASN A 67 -6.98 4.29 -16.18
C ASN A 67 -5.85 4.10 -15.17
N ARG A 68 -4.62 3.90 -15.66
CA ARG A 68 -3.47 3.58 -14.83
C ARG A 68 -2.68 4.83 -14.46
N LEU A 69 -2.67 5.18 -13.17
CA LEU A 69 -1.98 6.37 -12.65
C LEU A 69 -0.47 6.29 -12.92
N THR A 70 0.06 7.18 -13.75
CA THR A 70 1.51 7.25 -14.03
C THR A 70 2.21 8.33 -13.24
N GLN A 71 1.51 9.39 -12.84
CA GLN A 71 2.09 10.48 -12.08
C GLN A 71 1.01 11.25 -11.30
N TRP A 72 1.37 11.72 -10.12
CA TRP A 72 0.65 12.80 -9.43
C TRP A 72 1.62 13.72 -8.70
N GLY A 73 1.17 14.90 -8.28
CA GLY A 73 1.99 15.85 -7.54
C GLY A 73 2.69 16.89 -8.43
N GLN A 74 3.37 17.87 -7.82
CA GLN A 74 4.00 18.98 -8.54
C GLN A 74 5.52 18.89 -8.54
N GLN A 75 6.11 19.15 -9.71
CA GLN A 75 7.55 19.42 -9.88
C GLN A 75 8.43 18.40 -9.12
N GLN A 76 9.28 18.91 -8.22
CA GLN A 76 10.25 18.18 -7.41
C GLN A 76 9.64 17.34 -6.28
N GLN A 77 8.31 17.30 -6.16
CA GLN A 77 7.58 16.50 -5.17
C GLN A 77 6.59 15.52 -5.82
N ALA A 78 6.62 15.42 -7.15
CA ALA A 78 5.75 14.47 -7.84
C ALA A 78 6.07 13.03 -7.43
N THR A 79 5.09 12.15 -7.52
CA THR A 79 5.27 10.70 -7.46
C THR A 79 4.92 10.13 -8.82
N SER A 80 5.78 9.25 -9.36
CA SER A 80 5.54 8.57 -10.63
C SER A 80 5.60 7.05 -10.48
N TYR A 81 4.94 6.35 -11.41
CA TYR A 81 4.83 4.90 -11.41
C TYR A 81 5.11 4.32 -12.80
N GLN A 82 5.85 3.22 -12.81
CA GLN A 82 6.02 2.36 -13.97
C GLN A 82 5.41 0.99 -13.70
N TYR A 83 5.01 0.30 -14.76
CA TYR A 83 4.28 -0.94 -14.67
C TYR A 83 4.76 -1.94 -15.70
N ASN A 84 4.70 -3.23 -15.36
CA ASN A 84 4.89 -4.30 -16.34
C ASN A 84 3.62 -4.51 -17.20
N GLN A 85 3.70 -5.45 -18.15
CA GLN A 85 2.60 -5.79 -19.06
C GLN A 85 1.38 -6.37 -18.33
N SER A 86 1.59 -7.05 -17.20
CA SER A 86 0.53 -7.59 -16.34
C SER A 86 -0.13 -6.53 -15.46
N GLY A 87 0.34 -5.28 -15.51
CA GLY A 87 -0.22 -4.17 -14.74
C GLY A 87 0.32 -4.02 -13.32
N HIS A 88 1.35 -4.77 -12.94
CA HIS A 88 2.03 -4.61 -11.65
C HIS A 88 3.00 -3.43 -11.67
N ILE A 89 3.05 -2.67 -10.58
CA ILE A 89 4.01 -1.57 -10.42
C ILE A 89 5.41 -2.17 -10.39
N THR A 90 6.30 -1.75 -11.28
CA THR A 90 7.72 -2.15 -11.29
C THR A 90 8.63 -1.09 -10.69
N GLN A 91 8.21 0.16 -10.72
CA GLN A 91 8.98 1.27 -10.16
C GLN A 91 8.05 2.35 -9.63
N LYS A 92 8.41 2.92 -8.48
CA LYS A 92 7.82 4.11 -7.89
C LYS A 92 8.93 5.12 -7.62
N THR A 93 8.80 6.33 -8.13
CA THR A 93 9.78 7.40 -7.90
C THR A 93 9.10 8.57 -7.20
N GLN A 94 9.67 9.06 -6.10
CA GLN A 94 9.15 10.16 -5.29
C GLN A 94 10.19 11.25 -5.12
N GLY A 95 9.77 12.51 -5.30
CA GLY A 95 10.66 13.68 -5.23
C GLY A 95 11.63 13.78 -6.41
N GLY A 96 12.23 14.95 -6.66
CA GLY A 96 13.07 15.16 -7.85
C GLY A 96 12.27 15.48 -9.12
N THR A 97 12.93 15.75 -10.27
CA THR A 97 12.20 15.84 -11.55
C THR A 97 11.79 14.45 -12.00
N ASN A 98 10.61 14.03 -11.58
CA ASN A 98 10.07 12.73 -11.89
C ASN A 98 9.41 12.72 -13.26
N THR A 99 10.23 12.53 -14.29
CA THR A 99 9.74 12.14 -15.62
C THR A 99 9.78 10.62 -15.71
N PRO A 100 8.65 9.93 -15.94
CA PRO A 100 8.65 8.49 -16.15
C PRO A 100 9.69 8.08 -17.22
N GLY A 101 10.58 7.14 -16.89
CA GLY A 101 11.63 6.67 -17.80
C GLY A 101 12.93 7.49 -17.82
N SER A 102 13.05 8.56 -17.03
CA SER A 102 14.29 9.34 -16.90
C SER A 102 15.13 8.87 -15.70
N PRO A 103 16.48 8.96 -15.74
CA PRO A 103 17.33 8.73 -14.57
C PRO A 103 16.91 9.63 -13.39
N SER A 104 16.97 9.08 -12.18
CA SER A 104 16.64 9.77 -10.93
C SER A 104 17.54 10.99 -10.71
N THR A 105 16.95 12.16 -10.49
CA THR A 105 17.70 13.36 -10.08
C THR A 105 18.24 13.22 -8.66
N PRO A 106 19.26 14.02 -8.26
CA PRO A 106 19.63 14.15 -6.85
C PRO A 106 18.37 14.53 -6.06
N ASN A 107 18.05 13.80 -4.99
CA ASN A 107 16.85 13.90 -4.14
C ASN A 107 15.62 13.05 -4.53
N ALA A 108 15.63 12.34 -5.65
CA ALA A 108 14.56 11.37 -5.95
C ALA A 108 14.78 10.05 -5.20
N SER A 109 13.74 9.52 -4.58
CA SER A 109 13.72 8.17 -4.01
C SER A 109 13.02 7.22 -4.96
N THR A 110 13.75 6.22 -5.44
CA THR A 110 13.26 5.24 -6.42
C THR A 110 13.12 3.88 -5.75
N THR A 111 11.91 3.35 -5.68
CA THR A 111 11.61 2.00 -5.22
C THR A 111 11.31 1.10 -6.43
N SER A 112 12.06 0.01 -6.59
CA SER A 112 11.82 -1.01 -7.61
C SER A 112 11.15 -2.24 -7.00
N TYR A 113 10.27 -2.86 -7.77
CA TYR A 113 9.47 -4.03 -7.38
C TYR A 113 9.67 -5.13 -8.41
N HIS A 114 10.09 -6.29 -7.93
CA HIS A 114 10.45 -7.43 -8.76
C HIS A 114 9.50 -8.58 -8.52
N TYR A 115 9.02 -9.18 -9.61
CA TYR A 115 8.02 -10.24 -9.58
C TYR A 115 8.57 -11.53 -10.19
N ASP A 116 8.14 -12.68 -9.67
CA ASP A 116 8.41 -13.96 -10.30
C ASP A 116 7.48 -14.24 -11.49
N ALA A 117 7.70 -15.37 -12.17
CA ALA A 117 6.88 -15.79 -13.31
C ALA A 117 5.40 -16.03 -12.96
N ALA A 118 5.08 -16.30 -11.69
CA ALA A 118 3.73 -16.43 -11.18
C ALA A 118 3.13 -15.07 -10.74
N GLN A 119 3.78 -13.96 -11.11
CA GLN A 119 3.36 -12.59 -10.82
C GLN A 119 3.33 -12.26 -9.33
N ARG A 120 4.15 -12.93 -8.50
CA ARG A 120 4.25 -12.66 -7.06
C ARG A 120 5.44 -11.76 -6.78
N LEU A 121 5.26 -10.77 -5.90
CA LEU A 121 6.34 -9.84 -5.52
C LEU A 121 7.41 -10.58 -4.72
N VAL A 122 8.65 -10.66 -5.22
CA VAL A 122 9.74 -11.41 -4.60
C VAL A 122 10.87 -10.54 -4.06
N HIS A 123 11.00 -9.30 -4.53
CA HIS A 123 12.06 -8.40 -4.07
C HIS A 123 11.63 -6.93 -4.22
N ILE A 124 11.89 -6.15 -3.18
CA ILE A 124 11.71 -4.70 -3.15
C ILE A 124 13.07 -4.08 -2.82
N GLU A 125 13.45 -3.06 -3.57
CA GLU A 125 14.64 -2.26 -3.31
C GLU A 125 14.32 -0.77 -3.42
N GLN A 126 15.03 0.05 -2.65
CA GLN A 126 14.96 1.50 -2.73
C GLN A 126 16.36 2.05 -2.92
N ASN A 127 16.57 2.79 -4.01
CA ASN A 127 17.87 3.34 -4.40
C ASN A 127 18.98 2.27 -4.42
N GLY A 128 18.66 1.07 -4.92
CA GLY A 128 19.54 -0.09 -4.98
C GLY A 128 19.75 -0.82 -3.64
N GLN A 129 19.19 -0.33 -2.53
CA GLN A 129 19.22 -1.02 -1.24
C GLN A 129 18.01 -1.93 -1.11
N THR A 130 18.22 -3.22 -0.83
CA THR A 130 17.12 -4.18 -0.63
C THR A 130 16.33 -3.81 0.62
N LEU A 131 15.03 -3.59 0.46
CA LEU A 131 14.09 -3.39 1.57
C LEU A 131 13.54 -4.72 2.07
N ALA A 132 13.15 -5.60 1.13
CA ALA A 132 12.59 -6.90 1.47
C ALA A 132 12.77 -7.92 0.34
N ARG A 133 12.92 -9.19 0.71
CA ARG A 133 12.79 -10.35 -0.19
C ARG A 133 11.71 -11.28 0.35
N TYR A 134 11.00 -11.95 -0.55
CA TYR A 134 9.92 -12.86 -0.21
C TYR A 134 10.08 -14.20 -0.92
N HIS A 135 9.77 -15.28 -0.20
CA HIS A 135 9.68 -16.62 -0.74
C HIS A 135 8.26 -17.15 -0.57
N TYR A 136 7.83 -17.97 -1.53
CA TYR A 136 6.49 -18.50 -1.59
C TYR A 136 6.51 -20.00 -1.84
N ASP A 137 5.52 -20.70 -1.29
CA ASP A 137 5.26 -22.09 -1.64
C ASP A 137 4.49 -22.20 -2.98
N PRO A 138 4.26 -23.43 -3.51
CA PRO A 138 3.50 -23.63 -4.74
C PRO A 138 2.02 -23.20 -4.66
N LYS A 139 1.45 -23.09 -3.45
CA LYS A 139 0.09 -22.59 -3.24
C LYS A 139 0.03 -21.05 -3.21
N GLY A 140 1.17 -20.37 -3.34
CA GLY A 140 1.25 -18.91 -3.32
C GLY A 140 1.29 -18.31 -1.91
N ARG A 141 1.46 -19.14 -0.87
CA ARG A 141 1.60 -18.66 0.51
C ARG A 141 3.03 -18.21 0.75
N ARG A 142 3.22 -17.07 1.39
CA ARG A 142 4.55 -16.51 1.69
C ARG A 142 5.18 -17.31 2.82
N ILE A 143 6.26 -18.02 2.56
CA ILE A 143 6.96 -18.87 3.55
C ILE A 143 8.15 -18.18 4.20
N ALA A 144 8.66 -17.11 3.59
CA ALA A 144 9.72 -16.30 4.20
C ALA A 144 9.62 -14.83 3.81
N LYS A 145 10.04 -13.96 4.72
CA LYS A 145 10.29 -12.53 4.49
C LYS A 145 11.65 -12.19 5.09
N THR A 146 12.55 -11.70 4.25
CA THR A 146 13.86 -11.21 4.68
C THR A 146 13.91 -9.71 4.52
N THR A 147 14.32 -8.98 5.56
CA THR A 147 14.45 -7.51 5.55
C THR A 147 15.82 -7.07 6.06
N GLY A 148 16.20 -5.83 5.78
CA GLY A 148 17.52 -5.31 6.12
C GLY A 148 18.60 -5.80 5.15
N GLN A 149 19.85 -5.45 5.45
CA GLN A 149 21.01 -5.79 4.62
C GLN A 149 22.24 -6.13 5.46
N GLY A 150 23.11 -6.97 4.91
CA GLY A 150 24.36 -7.38 5.54
C GLY A 150 24.10 -7.98 6.93
N ALA A 151 24.80 -7.47 7.95
CA ALA A 151 24.68 -7.96 9.32
C ALA A 151 23.35 -7.61 10.00
N GLN A 152 22.56 -6.67 9.45
CA GLN A 152 21.24 -6.28 9.99
C GLN A 152 20.09 -7.02 9.29
N GLN A 153 20.42 -8.04 8.50
CA GLN A 153 19.41 -8.82 7.79
C GLN A 153 18.68 -9.74 8.77
N THR A 154 17.35 -9.62 8.81
CA THR A 154 16.45 -10.47 9.62
C THR A 154 15.57 -11.29 8.71
N THR A 155 15.19 -12.49 9.13
CA THR A 155 14.28 -13.35 8.36
C THR A 155 13.17 -13.89 9.24
N THR A 156 11.93 -13.66 8.81
CA THR A 156 10.75 -14.29 9.40
C THR A 156 10.30 -15.43 8.49
N TRP A 157 10.19 -16.63 9.05
CA TRP A 157 9.62 -17.80 8.43
C TRP A 157 8.15 -17.95 8.83
N TYR A 158 7.30 -18.33 7.88
CA TYR A 158 5.87 -18.49 8.08
C TYR A 158 5.49 -19.96 7.95
N VAL A 159 4.93 -20.51 9.02
CA VAL A 159 4.52 -21.92 9.10
C VAL A 159 3.02 -22.01 8.97
N TYR A 160 2.55 -22.88 8.08
CA TYR A 160 1.13 -23.02 7.76
C TYR A 160 0.62 -24.43 8.04
N ALA A 161 -0.61 -24.50 8.55
CA ALA A 161 -1.43 -25.71 8.58
C ALA A 161 -2.56 -25.62 7.55
N GLU A 162 -3.51 -26.54 7.60
CA GLU A 162 -4.68 -26.56 6.72
C GLU A 162 -5.66 -25.43 7.03
N GLU A 163 -5.62 -24.88 8.24
CA GLU A 163 -6.53 -23.86 8.75
C GLU A 163 -6.00 -22.45 8.54
N GLY A 164 -4.68 -22.27 8.41
CA GLY A 164 -4.08 -20.94 8.33
C GLY A 164 -2.58 -20.87 8.60
N LEU A 165 -2.07 -19.64 8.76
CA LEU A 165 -0.77 -19.37 9.35
C LEU A 165 -0.82 -19.78 10.82
N ILE A 166 0.11 -20.60 11.30
CA ILE A 166 0.11 -21.08 12.69
C ILE A 166 1.31 -20.57 13.49
N ALA A 167 2.41 -20.20 12.83
CA ALA A 167 3.56 -19.63 13.51
C ALA A 167 4.38 -18.68 12.62
N GLU A 168 4.98 -17.68 13.27
CA GLU A 168 6.08 -16.89 12.73
C GLU A 168 7.35 -17.21 13.52
N ILE A 169 8.43 -17.54 12.81
CA ILE A 169 9.70 -17.97 13.42
C ILE A 169 10.81 -17.03 12.95
N ASN A 170 11.65 -16.54 13.86
CA ASN A 170 12.78 -15.68 13.52
C ASN A 170 13.96 -16.48 12.92
N GLU A 171 15.02 -15.78 12.51
CA GLU A 171 16.19 -16.41 11.90
C GLU A 171 16.98 -17.34 12.85
N GLN A 172 16.78 -17.24 14.17
CA GLN A 172 17.34 -18.14 15.18
C GLN A 172 16.48 -19.39 15.42
N GLY A 173 15.36 -19.55 14.71
CA GLY A 173 14.45 -20.69 14.88
C GLY A 173 13.51 -20.55 16.07
N GLN A 174 13.42 -19.36 16.68
CA GLN A 174 12.53 -19.09 17.80
C GLN A 174 11.17 -18.61 17.29
N THR A 175 10.10 -19.25 17.76
CA THR A 175 8.74 -18.78 17.52
C THR A 175 8.58 -17.39 18.12
N GLN A 176 8.13 -16.43 17.30
CA GLN A 176 7.79 -15.06 17.70
C GLN A 176 6.29 -14.91 17.89
N LYS A 177 5.49 -15.60 17.06
CA LYS A 177 4.03 -15.57 17.12
C LYS A 177 3.46 -16.94 16.85
N SER A 178 2.34 -17.22 17.50
CA SER A 178 1.52 -18.41 17.23
C SER A 178 0.05 -18.02 17.09
N TYR A 179 -0.67 -18.79 16.28
CA TYR A 179 -2.07 -18.55 15.97
C TYR A 179 -2.87 -19.85 16.10
N GLY A 180 -4.06 -19.75 16.70
CA GLY A 180 -5.09 -20.80 16.68
C GLY A 180 -6.30 -20.32 15.88
N TRP A 181 -6.89 -21.20 15.09
CA TRP A 181 -8.05 -20.91 14.25
C TRP A 181 -9.27 -21.69 14.74
N GLU A 182 -10.47 -21.16 14.51
CA GLU A 182 -11.70 -21.94 14.69
C GLU A 182 -11.69 -23.15 13.74
N PRO A 183 -11.96 -24.37 14.24
CA PRO A 183 -12.16 -25.54 13.39
C PRO A 183 -13.26 -25.32 12.35
N ASP A 184 -13.12 -25.94 11.18
CA ASP A 184 -14.07 -25.86 10.06
C ASP A 184 -14.35 -24.43 9.54
N SER A 185 -13.51 -23.47 9.89
CA SER A 185 -13.59 -22.11 9.34
C SER A 185 -12.86 -22.00 8.00
N PRO A 186 -13.27 -21.06 7.11
CA PRO A 186 -12.49 -20.76 5.93
C PRO A 186 -11.06 -20.35 6.30
N TRP A 187 -10.09 -20.82 5.52
CA TRP A 187 -8.66 -20.63 5.75
C TRP A 187 -8.28 -19.21 6.17
N GLY A 188 -7.71 -19.06 7.37
CA GLY A 188 -7.19 -17.79 7.89
C GLY A 188 -8.26 -16.72 8.19
N THR A 189 -9.54 -17.08 8.27
CA THR A 189 -10.63 -16.09 8.43
C THR A 189 -11.11 -15.90 9.86
N LYS A 190 -10.98 -16.91 10.72
CA LYS A 190 -11.48 -16.88 12.11
C LYS A 190 -10.43 -17.29 13.13
N ILE A 191 -9.72 -16.29 13.64
CA ILE A 191 -8.74 -16.49 14.68
C ILE A 191 -9.44 -16.80 16.02
N LEU A 192 -9.05 -17.90 16.65
CA LEU A 192 -9.48 -18.27 18.00
C LEU A 192 -8.58 -17.62 19.06
N TRP A 193 -7.26 -17.60 18.81
CA TRP A 193 -6.30 -16.93 19.69
C TRP A 193 -5.00 -16.56 18.94
N GLN A 194 -4.27 -15.59 19.48
CA GLN A 194 -2.91 -15.22 19.10
C GLN A 194 -2.03 -15.18 20.35
N ALA A 195 -0.79 -15.64 20.24
CA ALA A 195 0.22 -15.49 21.29
C ALA A 195 1.51 -14.87 20.72
N ASP A 196 2.01 -13.81 21.35
CA ASP A 196 3.32 -13.23 21.08
C ASP A 196 4.35 -13.82 22.05
N HIS A 197 5.55 -14.08 21.56
CA HIS A 197 6.64 -14.75 22.29
C HIS A 197 7.85 -13.80 22.30
N GLY A 198 8.45 -13.62 23.48
CA GLY A 198 9.61 -12.76 23.70
C GLY A 198 10.95 -13.49 23.63
#